data_AF-A0A5C4RT20-F1
#
_entry.id   AF-A0A5C4RT20-F1
#
_cell.length_a   1.000
_cell.length_b   1.000
_cell.length_c   1.000
_cell.angle_alpha   90.00
_cell.angle_beta   90.00
_cell.angle_gamma   90.00
#
_symmetry.space_group_name_H-M   'P 1'
#
loop_
_entity.id
_entity.type
_entity.pdbx_description
1 polymer ?
#
loop_
_entity_poly.entity_id
_entity_poly.type
_entity_poly.pdbx_seq_one_letter_code
_entity_poly.pdbx_strand_id
1 'polypeptide(L)'
;PLVKLEAHIDWQLFAPILEVAFNKPANRKHMGRPPFDRLMMFKLLILQSLYNLSDDQTEYQITDRLSFKRFLGLKSSDKVPDSKTIWKFRET
;
A
#
# COMPACT_ATOMS: atom_id res chain seq x y z
N PRO A 1 -8.46 2.66 15.75
CA PRO A 1 -8.71 3.59 14.63
C PRO A 1 -8.83 2.85 13.28
N LEU A 2 -7.86 2.00 12.94
CA LEU A 2 -7.83 1.26 11.66
C LEU A 2 -9.07 0.37 11.44
N VAL A 3 -9.54 -0.33 12.48
CA VAL A 3 -10.76 -1.15 12.44
C VAL A 3 -12.00 -0.33 12.04
N LYS A 4 -12.10 0.92 12.49
CA LYS A 4 -13.22 1.81 12.13
C LYS A 4 -13.14 2.22 10.66
N LEU A 5 -11.94 2.53 10.16
CA LEU A 5 -11.74 2.86 8.75
C LEU A 5 -12.10 1.68 7.85
N GLU A 6 -11.70 0.47 8.23
CA GLU A 6 -12.03 -0.74 7.49
C GLU A 6 -13.54 -1.03 7.46
N ALA A 7 -14.24 -0.75 8.56
CA ALA A 7 -15.69 -0.98 8.64
C ALA A 7 -16.54 0.06 7.90
N HIS A 8 -16.06 1.30 7.74
CA HIS A 8 -16.85 2.41 7.20
C HIS A 8 -16.47 2.82 5.77
N ILE A 9 -15.31 2.39 5.28
CA ILE A 9 -14.82 2.76 3.95
C ILE A 9 -14.91 1.54 3.05
N ASP A 10 -15.73 1.63 1.99
CA ASP A 10 -15.67 0.68 0.89
C ASP A 10 -14.42 0.97 0.03
N TRP A 11 -13.37 0.21 0.30
CA TRP A 11 -12.09 0.38 -0.37
C TRP A 11 -12.13 0.03 -1.86
N GLN A 12 -13.08 -0.80 -2.31
CA GLN A 12 -13.17 -1.18 -3.71
C GLN A 12 -13.58 0.00 -4.61
N LEU A 13 -14.24 1.01 -4.04
CA LEU A 13 -14.58 2.25 -4.75
C LEU A 13 -13.34 2.97 -5.31
N PHE A 14 -12.18 2.82 -4.66
CA PHE A 14 -10.94 3.45 -5.11
C PHE A 14 -10.22 2.64 -6.20
N ALA A 15 -10.51 1.35 -6.35
CA ALA A 15 -9.86 0.49 -7.33
C ALA A 15 -9.92 1.06 -8.77
N PRO A 16 -11.07 1.46 -9.34
CA PRO A 16 -11.11 2.01 -10.70
C PRO A 16 -10.36 3.34 -10.81
N ILE A 17 -10.36 4.16 -9.76
CA ILE A 17 -9.65 5.45 -9.73
C ILE A 17 -8.14 5.20 -9.75
N LEU A 18 -7.67 4.24 -8.95
CA LEU A 18 -6.27 3.83 -8.92
C LEU A 18 -5.86 3.18 -10.24
N GLU A 19 -6.72 2.39 -10.88
CA GLU A 19 -6.43 1.84 -12.20
C GLU A 19 -6.18 2.93 -13.25
N VAL A 20 -6.99 3.99 -13.24
CA VAL A 20 -6.84 5.13 -14.16
C VAL A 20 -5.60 5.98 -13.80
N ALA A 21 -5.40 6.29 -12.51
CA ALA A 21 -4.27 7.11 -12.07
C ALA A 21 -2.92 6.44 -12.34
N PHE A 22 -2.85 5.12 -12.17
CA PHE A 22 -1.64 4.33 -12.41
C PHE A 22 -1.63 3.67 -13.80
N ASN A 23 -2.45 4.14 -14.74
CA ASN A 23 -2.59 3.60 -16.09
C ASN A 23 -1.36 3.93 -16.96
N LYS A 24 -0.22 3.32 -16.64
CA LYS A 24 0.97 3.38 -17.48
C LYS A 24 0.75 2.47 -18.69
N PRO A 25 1.00 2.93 -19.93
CA PRO A 25 0.90 2.08 -21.10
C PRO A 25 1.76 0.84 -20.87
N ALA A 26 1.22 -0.34 -21.20
CA ALA A 26 1.81 -1.66 -21.02
C ALA A 26 3.04 -1.89 -21.92
N ASN A 27 3.98 -0.95 -21.95
CA ASN A 27 5.22 -1.03 -22.69
C ASN A 27 6.32 -1.66 -21.83
N ARG A 28 6.02 -2.73 -21.11
CA ARG A 28 7.07 -3.57 -20.51
C ARG A 28 6.63 -5.02 -20.60
N LYS A 29 7.37 -5.76 -21.45
CA LYS A 29 7.46 -7.21 -21.40
C LYS A 29 7.41 -7.66 -19.94
N HIS A 30 6.56 -8.63 -19.62
CA HIS A 30 6.40 -9.24 -18.30
C HIS A 30 7.73 -9.86 -17.82
N MET A 31 8.67 -9.03 -17.39
CA MET A 31 10.00 -9.45 -16.97
C MET A 31 10.31 -8.71 -15.68
N GLY A 32 10.04 -9.38 -14.56
CA GLY A 32 10.26 -8.83 -13.22
C GLY A 32 9.24 -9.32 -12.19
N ARG A 33 9.49 -8.99 -10.92
CA ARG A 33 8.55 -9.22 -9.84
C ARG A 33 7.27 -8.41 -10.07
N PRO A 34 6.07 -9.01 -9.90
CA PRO A 34 4.82 -8.26 -10.02
C PRO A 34 4.80 -7.09 -9.01
N PRO A 35 4.21 -5.94 -9.39
CA PRO A 35 4.03 -4.82 -8.48
C PRO A 35 3.11 -5.22 -7.31
N PHE A 36 3.22 -4.48 -6.20
CA PHE A 36 2.27 -4.60 -5.10
C PHE A 36 0.87 -4.15 -5.53
N ASP A 37 -0.15 -4.68 -4.85
CA ASP A 37 -1.53 -4.24 -5.07
C ASP A 37 -1.66 -2.73 -4.80
N ARG A 38 -2.24 -2.01 -5.75
CA ARG A 38 -2.37 -0.55 -5.71
C ARG A 38 -3.28 -0.12 -4.57
N LEU A 39 -4.32 -0.90 -4.28
CA LEU A 39 -5.24 -0.59 -3.19
C LEU A 39 -4.54 -0.74 -1.83
N MET A 40 -3.74 -1.78 -1.67
CA MET A 40 -2.88 -1.96 -0.50
C MET A 40 -1.86 -0.82 -0.34
N MET A 41 -1.21 -0.38 -1.42
CA MET A 41 -0.29 0.75 -1.39
C MET A 41 -0.99 2.08 -1.06
N PHE A 42 -2.22 2.28 -1.54
CA PHE A 42 -3.04 3.44 -1.18
C PHE A 42 -3.39 3.46 0.31
N LYS A 43 -3.82 2.31 0.87
CA LYS A 43 -4.05 2.16 2.31
C LYS A 43 -2.78 2.45 3.13
N LEU A 44 -1.61 2.07 2.61
CA LEU A 44 -0.32 2.34 3.24
C LEU A 44 -0.05 3.84 3.35
N LEU A 45 -0.33 4.64 2.32
CA LEU A 45 -0.17 6.10 2.38
C LEU A 45 -1.10 6.75 3.41
N ILE A 46 -2.33 6.24 3.56
CA ILE A 46 -3.26 6.70 4.61
C ILE A 46 -2.68 6.37 5.99
N LEU A 47 -2.13 5.17 6.16
CA LEU A 47 -1.49 4.76 7.40
C LEU A 47 -0.28 5.63 7.74
N GLN A 48 0.55 5.97 6.74
CA GLN A 48 1.64 6.93 6.92
C GLN A 48 1.15 8.28 7.44
N SER A 49 0.11 8.83 6.82
CA SER A 49 -0.48 10.12 7.21
C SER A 49 -1.09 10.10 8.61
N LEU A 50 -1.82 9.03 8.97
CA LEU A 50 -2.48 8.90 10.28
C LEU A 50 -1.49 8.79 11.45
N TYR A 51 -0.33 8.18 11.21
CA TYR A 51 0.68 7.95 12.25
C TYR A 51 1.92 8.84 12.08
N ASN A 52 1.90 9.78 11.12
CA ASN A 52 3.00 10.68 10.78
C ASN A 52 4.35 9.96 10.61
N LEU A 53 4.34 8.86 9.84
CA LEU A 53 5.51 8.00 9.64
C LEU A 53 6.30 8.41 8.40
N SER A 54 7.63 8.35 8.48
CA SER A 54 8.50 8.39 7.30
C SER A 54 8.44 7.09 6.49
N ASP A 55 8.94 7.10 5.25
CA ASP A 55 8.97 5.92 4.38
C ASP A 55 9.75 4.75 5.04
N ASP A 56 10.90 5.03 5.67
CA ASP A 56 11.68 4.03 6.40
C ASP A 56 10.99 3.54 7.69
N GLN A 57 10.38 4.45 8.45
CA GLN A 57 9.60 4.07 9.64
C GLN A 57 8.42 3.20 9.26
N THR A 58 7.81 3.45 8.10
CA THR A 58 6.65 2.70 7.63
C THR A 58 7.01 1.26 7.30
N GLU A 59 8.12 1.05 6.59
CA GLU A 59 8.67 -0.29 6.34
C GLU A 59 8.90 -1.07 7.64
N TYR A 60 9.58 -0.43 8.61
CA TYR A 60 9.87 -1.04 9.91
C TYR A 60 8.58 -1.37 10.69
N GLN A 61 7.66 -0.41 10.80
CA GLN A 61 6.44 -0.56 11.60
C GLN A 61 5.47 -1.58 10.99
N ILE A 62 5.36 -1.68 9.66
CA ILE A 62 4.51 -2.70 9.02
C ILE A 62 5.09 -4.09 9.25
N THR A 63 6.41 -4.23 9.28
CA THR A 63 7.07 -5.53 9.51
C THR A 63 6.77 -6.08 10.91
N ASP A 64 6.75 -5.21 11.92
CA ASP A 64 6.60 -5.59 13.33
C ASP A 64 5.13 -5.60 13.80
N ARG A 65 4.30 -4.64 13.35
CA ARG A 65 2.92 -4.48 13.87
C ARG A 65 1.89 -5.29 13.11
N LEU A 66 1.34 -6.32 13.76
CA LEU A 66 0.24 -7.12 13.21
C LEU A 66 -1.01 -6.28 12.87
N SER A 67 -1.30 -5.21 13.61
CA SER A 67 -2.44 -4.33 13.33
C SER A 67 -2.30 -3.63 11.98
N PHE A 68 -1.07 -3.28 11.59
CA PHE A 68 -0.79 -2.65 10.30
C PHE A 68 -0.86 -3.69 9.18
N LYS A 69 -0.27 -4.88 9.37
CA LYS A 69 -0.39 -5.98 8.41
C LYS A 69 -1.85 -6.34 8.13
N ARG A 70 -2.67 -6.47 9.19
CA ARG A 70 -4.11 -6.76 9.07
C ARG A 70 -4.84 -5.71 8.25
N PHE A 71 -4.64 -4.43 8.56
CA PHE A 71 -5.27 -3.33 7.82
C PHE A 71 -4.89 -3.29 6.33
N LEU A 72 -3.63 -3.65 6.03
CA LEU A 72 -3.11 -3.74 4.67
C LEU A 72 -3.48 -5.05 3.95
N GLY A 73 -4.13 -5.99 4.62
CA GLY A 73 -4.47 -7.30 4.06
C GLY A 73 -3.27 -8.25 3.90
N LEU A 74 -2.13 -7.96 4.55
CA LEU A 74 -0.92 -8.78 4.52
C LEU A 74 -1.00 -9.90 5.56
N LYS A 75 -0.60 -11.11 5.17
CA LYS A 75 -0.31 -12.23 6.08
C LYS A 75 1.06 -12.04 6.74
N SER A 76 1.31 -12.77 7.83
CA SER A 76 2.57 -12.64 8.59
C SER A 76 3.83 -12.93 7.77
N SER A 77 3.73 -13.80 6.76
CA SER A 77 4.81 -14.21 5.84
C SER A 77 4.89 -13.39 4.56
N ASP A 78 3.95 -12.47 4.32
CA ASP A 78 3.91 -11.71 3.09
C ASP A 78 5.02 -10.66 3.07
N LYS A 79 5.53 -10.36 1.86
CA LYS A 79 6.56 -9.34 1.71
C LYS A 79 5.96 -7.96 1.96
N VAL A 80 6.68 -7.14 2.71
CA VAL A 80 6.36 -5.73 2.94
C VAL A 80 7.04 -4.86 1.86
N PRO A 81 6.39 -3.80 1.37
CA PRO A 81 7.04 -2.83 0.50
C PRO A 81 8.16 -2.10 1.25
N ASP A 82 9.31 -1.97 0.59
CA ASP A 82 10.43 -1.19 1.11
C ASP A 82 10.17 0.32 0.98
N SER A 83 10.94 1.13 1.70
CA SER A 83 10.79 2.60 1.73
C SER A 83 10.88 3.22 0.33
N LYS A 84 11.74 2.69 -0.54
CA LYS A 84 11.87 3.14 -1.94
C LYS A 84 10.63 2.83 -2.77
N THR A 85 10.00 1.69 -2.54
CA THR A 85 8.74 1.30 -3.19
C THR A 85 7.62 2.22 -2.77
N ILE A 86 7.55 2.58 -1.49
CA ILE A 86 6.58 3.53 -0.95
C ILE A 86 6.77 4.91 -1.57
N TRP A 87 8.01 5.42 -1.55
CA TRP A 87 8.37 6.70 -2.16
C TRP A 87 7.98 6.75 -3.65
N LYS A 88 8.35 5.71 -4.41
CA LYS A 88 8.06 5.64 -5.84
C LYS A 88 6.56 5.59 -6.14
N PHE A 89 5.77 4.97 -5.28
CA PHE A 89 4.32 4.94 -5.43
C PHE A 89 3.70 6.32 -5.17
N ARG A 90 4.24 7.09 -4.22
CA ARG A 90 3.79 8.47 -3.94
C ARG A 90 4.11 9.45 -5.07
N GLU A 91 5.23 9.26 -5.76
CA GLU A 91 5.72 10.16 -6.82
C GLU A 91 5.21 9.80 -8.23
N THR A 92 4.44 8.72 -8.39
CA THR A 92 3.93 8.25 -9.69
C THR A 92 2.71 9.03 -10.14
#